data_AF-A0A1M3IH60-F1
#
_entry.id   AF-A0A1M3IH60-F1
#
_cell.length_a   1.000
_cell.length_b   1.000
_cell.length_c   1.000
_cell.angle_alpha   90.00
_cell.angle_beta   90.00
_cell.angle_gamma   90.00
#
_symmetry.space_group_name_H-M   'P 1'
#
loop_
_entity.id
_entity.type
_entity.pdbx_description
1 polymer ?
#
loop_
_entity_poly.entity_id
_entity_poly.type
_entity_poly.pdbx_seq_one_letter_code
_entity_poly.pdbx_strand_id
1 'polypeptide(L)' 'MLEKFSFRERRKLIALVNNSNAIRDCSQKTGLPVNSLRNIAKTGSGDFYAIGKLRVYINYKRSKLFIESAA' A
#
# COMPACT_ATOMS: atom_id res chain seq x y z
N MET A 1 11.61 -14.59 -2.90
CA MET A 1 10.42 -15.34 -2.43
C MET A 1 9.20 -14.47 -2.70
N LEU A 2 8.16 -14.99 -3.35
CA LEU A 2 6.94 -14.23 -3.62
C LEU A 2 6.01 -14.27 -2.41
N GLU A 3 5.48 -13.11 -2.03
CA GLU A 3 4.51 -12.98 -0.95
C GLU A 3 3.18 -12.44 -1.49
N LYS A 4 2.08 -12.80 -0.82
CA LYS A 4 0.72 -12.39 -1.19
C LYS A 4 0.10 -11.54 -0.10
N PHE A 5 -0.68 -10.56 -0.53
CA PHE A 5 -1.61 -9.88 0.36
C PHE A 5 -2.75 -10.81 0.76
N SER A 6 -3.19 -10.70 2.01
CA SER A 6 -4.53 -11.16 2.37
C SER A 6 -5.58 -10.37 1.59
N PHE A 7 -6.78 -10.95 1.46
CA PHE A 7 -7.89 -10.30 0.76
C PHE A 7 -8.20 -8.90 1.30
N ARG A 8 -8.13 -8.71 2.63
CA ARG A 8 -8.36 -7.42 3.30
C ARG A 8 -7.28 -6.39 2.97
N GLU A 9 -6.01 -6.78 3.00
CA GLU A 9 -4.90 -5.88 2.67
C GLU A 9 -4.93 -5.48 1.19
N ARG A 10 -5.24 -6.43 0.30
CA ARG A 10 -5.37 -6.16 -1.13
C ARG A 10 -6.46 -5.13 -1.43
N ARG A 11 -7.62 -5.20 -0.77
CA ARG A 11 -8.67 -4.17 -0.92
C ARG A 11 -8.17 -2.77 -0.51
N LYS A 12 -7.42 -2.67 0.59
CA LYS A 12 -6.83 -1.40 1.04
C LYS A 12 -5.83 -0.86 0.01
N LEU A 13 -5.00 -1.74 -0.56
CA LEU A 13 -4.07 -1.36 -1.59
C LEU A 13 -4.78 -0.90 -2.88
N ILE A 14 -5.87 -1.56 -3.29
CA ILE A 14 -6.67 -1.13 -4.45
C ILE A 14 -7.26 0.27 -4.22
N ALA A 15 -7.84 0.53 -3.04
CA ALA A 15 -8.38 1.85 -2.71
C ALA A 15 -7.30 2.94 -2.76
N LEU A 16 -6.11 2.65 -2.24
CA LEU A 16 -4.95 3.54 -2.29
C LEU A 16 -4.52 3.80 -3.75
N VAL A 17 -4.42 2.76 -4.58
CA VAL A 17 -3.96 2.85 -5.97
C VAL A 17 -4.93 3.64 -6.86
N ASN A 18 -6.22 3.63 -6.54
CA ASN A 18 -7.24 4.40 -7.25
C ASN A 18 -7.23 5.89 -6.89
N ASN A 19 -6.55 6.29 -5.82
CA ASN A 19 -6.39 7.70 -5.44
C ASN A 19 -5.02 8.22 -5.92
N SER A 20 -5.03 9.13 -6.91
CA SER A 20 -3.83 9.67 -7.56
C SER A 20 -2.84 10.35 -6.59
N ASN A 21 -3.32 10.96 -5.51
CA ASN A 21 -2.44 11.58 -4.52
C ASN A 21 -1.86 10.52 -3.56
N ALA A 22 -2.69 9.57 -3.13
CA ALA A 22 -2.27 8.52 -2.20
C ALA A 22 -1.26 7.53 -2.81
N ILE A 23 -1.40 7.21 -4.10
CA ILE A 23 -0.45 6.34 -4.81
C ILE A 23 0.91 7.00 -5.01
N ARG A 24 0.94 8.33 -5.24
CA ARG A 24 2.19 9.10 -5.33
C ARG A 24 2.91 9.17 -3.98
N ASP A 25 2.19 9.49 -2.89
CA ASP A 25 2.76 9.47 -1.52
C ASP A 25 3.27 8.07 -1.16
N CYS A 26 2.53 7.01 -1.53
CA CYS A 26 2.95 5.63 -1.31
C CYS A 26 4.24 5.31 -2.08
N SER A 27 4.32 5.70 -3.36
CA SER A 27 5.50 5.50 -4.18
C SER A 27 6.73 6.19 -3.59
N GLN A 28 6.59 7.44 -3.16
CA GLN A 28 7.66 8.22 -2.54
C GLN A 28 8.14 7.58 -1.22
N LYS A 29 7.22 7.18 -0.33
CA LYS A 29 7.58 6.64 0.99
C LYS A 29 8.12 5.22 0.96
N THR A 30 7.67 4.40 0.01
CA THR A 30 8.12 3.01 -0.11
C THR A 30 9.31 2.85 -1.06
N GLY A 31 9.55 3.84 -1.92
CA GLY A 31 10.51 3.76 -3.02
C GLY A 31 10.06 2.80 -4.14
N LEU A 32 8.80 2.35 -4.12
CA LEU A 32 8.27 1.47 -5.16
C LEU A 32 7.68 2.30 -6.30
N PRO A 33 7.98 1.98 -7.58
CA PRO A 33 7.38 2.67 -8.71
C PRO A 33 5.85 2.53 -8.72
N VAL A 34 5.15 3.59 -9.16
CA VAL A 34 3.67 3.59 -9.30
C VAL A 34 3.16 2.41 -10.12
N ASN A 35 3.87 2.01 -11.18
CA ASN A 35 3.50 0.87 -12.00
C ASN A 35 3.60 -0.45 -11.23
N SER A 36 4.62 -0.61 -10.39
CA SER A 36 4.76 -1.77 -9.51
C SER A 36 3.63 -1.83 -8.48
N LEU A 37 3.24 -0.69 -7.90
CA LEU A 37 2.10 -0.60 -6.98
C LEU A 37 0.80 -1.04 -7.66
N ARG A 38 0.54 -0.56 -8.88
CA ARG A 38 -0.63 -0.96 -9.68
C ARG A 38 -0.62 -2.45 -9.99
N ASN A 39 0.53 -3.00 -10.37
CA ASN A 39 0.67 -4.41 -10.67
C ASN A 39 0.46 -5.30 -9.43
N ILE A 40 1.02 -4.92 -8.29
CA ILE A 40 0.85 -5.64 -7.02
C ILE A 40 -0.61 -5.56 -6.56
N ALA A 41 -1.30 -4.43 -6.71
CA ALA A 41 -2.72 -4.33 -6.40
C ALA A 41 -3.57 -5.24 -7.30
N LYS A 42 -3.24 -5.28 -8.61
CA LYS A 42 -3.91 -6.11 -9.60
C LYS A 42 -3.69 -7.61 -9.36
N THR A 43 -2.47 -8.04 -9.09
CA THR A 43 -2.13 -9.47 -8.92
C THR A 43 -2.33 -9.97 -7.47
N GLY A 44 -2.28 -9.07 -6.50
CA GLY A 44 -2.28 -9.40 -5.07
C GLY A 44 -0.97 -9.99 -4.57
N SER A 45 0.08 -9.95 -5.39
CA SER A 45 1.37 -10.61 -5.13
C SER A 45 2.53 -9.72 -5.53
N GLY A 46 3.66 -9.88 -4.83
CA GLY A 46 4.88 -9.15 -5.12
C GLY A 46 6.08 -9.76 -4.42
N ASP A 47 7.23 -9.12 -4.58
CA ASP A 47 8.41 -9.45 -3.81
C ASP A 47 8.15 -9.23 -2.31
N PHE A 48 8.73 -10.09 -1.46
CA PHE A 48 8.61 -10.03 0.00
C PHE A 48 8.91 -8.63 0.56
N TYR A 49 9.96 -7.96 0.09
CA TYR A 49 10.31 -6.62 0.55
C TYR A 49 9.29 -5.58 0.10
N ALA A 50 8.76 -5.72 -1.12
CA ALA A 50 7.72 -4.82 -1.63
C ALA A 50 6.42 -4.96 -0.82
N ILE A 51 5.99 -6.18 -0.55
CA ILE A 51 4.80 -6.47 0.27
C ILE A 51 4.99 -5.96 1.71
N GLY A 52 6.16 -6.21 2.32
CA GLY A 52 6.49 -5.72 3.65
C GLY A 52 6.41 -4.19 3.75
N LYS A 53 7.07 -3.47 2.83
CA LYS A 53 7.01 -1.99 2.77
C LYS A 53 5.58 -1.47 2.62
N LEU A 54 4.77 -2.13 1.79
CA LEU A 54 3.39 -1.72 1.58
C LEU A 54 2.51 -1.96 2.81
N ARG A 55 2.70 -3.06 3.54
CA ARG A 55 2.01 -3.29 4.82
C ARG A 55 2.33 -2.20 5.84
N VAL A 56 3.62 -1.85 5.97
CA VAL A 56 4.05 -0.77 6.86
C VAL A 56 3.38 0.55 6.47
N TYR A 57 3.38 0.91 5.17
CA TYR A 57 2.72 2.12 4.71
C TYR A 57 1.21 2.14 4.98
N ILE A 58 0.51 1.03 4.69
CA ILE A 58 -0.93 0.90 4.94
C ILE A 58 -1.24 1.08 6.43
N ASN A 59 -0.42 0.48 7.32
CA ASN A 59 -0.57 0.65 8.77
C ASN A 59 -0.27 2.09 9.21
N TYR A 60 0.79 2.71 8.69
CA TYR A 60 1.09 4.12 8.95
C TYR A 60 -0.09 5.05 8.60
N LYS A 61 -0.69 4.87 7.43
CA LYS A 61 -1.87 5.67 7.02
C LYS A 61 -3.06 5.46 7.96
N ARG A 62 -3.30 4.22 8.39
CA ARG A 62 -4.37 3.92 9.35
C ARG A 62 -4.13 4.61 10.69
N SER A 63 -2.92 4.54 11.23
CA SER A 63 -2.58 5.18 12.51
C SER A 63 -2.68 6.70 12.41
N LYS A 64 -2.20 7.29 11.30
CA LYS A 64 -2.33 8.73 11.07
C LYS A 64 -3.79 9.20 11.08
N LEU A 65 -4.67 8.51 10.35
CA LEU A 65 -6.11 8.84 10.32
C LEU A 65 -6.76 8.71 11.71
N PHE A 66 -6.38 7.71 12.50
CA PHE A 66 -6.90 7.53 13.85
C PHE A 66 -6.52 8.71 14.77
N ILE A 67 -5.27 9.16 14.71
CA ILE A 67 -4.79 10.31 15.50
C ILE A 67 -5.49 11.59 15.06
N GLU A 68 -5.60 11.83 13.75
CA GLU A 68 -6.27 13.03 13.20
C GLU A 68 -7.77 13.07 13.51
N SER A 69 -8.43 11.93 13.71
CA SER A 69 -9.85 11.88 14.07
C SER A 69 -10.10 12.08 15.58
N ALA A 70 -9.04 11.98 16.39
CA ALA A 70 -9.11 12.13 17.84
C ALA A 70 -8.73 13.55 18.33
N ALA A 71 -8.18 14.38 17.43
CA ALA A 71 -7.79 15.77 17.66
C ALA A 71 -8.91 16.74 17.25
#